data_AF-A0A6J2XPZ4-F1
#
_entry.id   AF-A0A6J2XPZ4-F1
#
_cell.length_a   1.000
_cell.length_b   1.000
_cell.length_c   1.000
_cell.angle_alpha   90.00
_cell.angle_beta   90.00
_cell.angle_gamma   90.00
#
_symmetry.space_group_name_H-M   'P 1'
#
loop_
_entity.id
_entity.type
_entity.pdbx_description
1 polymer ?
#
loop_
_entity_poly.entity_id
_entity_poly.type
_entity_poly.pdbx_seq_one_letter_code
_entity_poly.pdbx_strand_id
1 'polypeptide(L)'
;MSHYTYSILLKLFQDFGFANEELLKDLWIFRYSADFILARCEMIRKYKIVNIRTWMIRCPEETLLKHIRREMENKDILGEYSVTEYLSNKLECSENVAKYLIRKHPQLQTRSILKLRETIDFLYKHGFTSTHICRVSKILLHSKKTTEKRIKSLATLGVKSVSLYILTKSQKQYEEHIDNLLKSK
;
A
#
# COMPACT_ATOMS: atom_id res chain seq x y z
N MET A 1 28.20 31.87 -11.30
CA MET A 1 28.50 30.66 -10.50
C MET A 1 27.35 29.66 -10.38
N SER A 2 26.12 29.94 -10.83
CA SER A 2 24.98 29.02 -10.63
C SER A 2 24.85 27.90 -11.69
N HIS A 3 25.20 28.14 -12.95
CA HIS A 3 24.98 27.16 -14.03
C HIS A 3 25.79 25.85 -13.88
N TYR A 4 27.04 25.94 -13.42
CA TYR A 4 27.91 24.76 -13.28
C TYR A 4 27.37 23.79 -12.22
N THR A 5 26.91 24.30 -11.08
CA THR A 5 26.35 23.49 -9.99
C THR A 5 25.11 22.72 -10.42
N TYR A 6 24.18 23.35 -11.15
CA TYR A 6 22.98 22.65 -11.62
C TYR A 6 23.30 21.59 -12.68
N SER A 7 24.29 21.83 -13.54
CA SER A 7 24.71 20.82 -14.53
C SER A 7 25.25 19.54 -13.87
N ILE A 8 26.00 19.68 -12.77
CA ILE A 8 26.50 18.55 -11.97
C ILE A 8 25.34 17.80 -11.33
N LEU A 9 24.39 18.51 -10.72
CA LEU A 9 23.22 17.88 -10.08
C LEU A 9 22.34 17.14 -11.09
N LEU A 10 22.09 17.71 -12.27
CA LEU A 10 21.32 17.06 -13.32
C LEU A 10 22.00 15.77 -13.79
N LYS A 11 23.33 15.81 -13.99
CA LYS A 11 24.10 14.61 -14.32
C LYS A 11 24.01 13.55 -13.22
N LEU A 12 24.15 13.96 -11.96
CA LEU A 12 23.98 13.07 -10.81
C LEU A 12 22.59 12.42 -10.80
N PHE A 13 21.52 13.18 -11.00
CA PHE A 13 20.17 12.61 -11.06
C PHE A 13 20.00 11.62 -12.24
N GLN A 14 20.58 11.91 -13.40
CA GLN A 14 20.56 10.99 -14.54
C GLN A 14 21.33 9.69 -14.24
N ASP A 15 22.50 9.78 -13.62
CA ASP A 15 23.32 8.63 -13.21
C ASP A 15 22.60 7.74 -12.17
N PHE A 16 21.68 8.33 -11.41
CA PHE A 16 20.80 7.62 -10.47
C PHE A 16 19.43 7.23 -11.05
N GLY A 17 19.18 7.49 -12.34
CA GLY A 17 17.99 7.04 -13.06
C GLY A 17 16.72 7.83 -12.77
N PHE A 18 16.83 9.07 -12.29
CA PHE A 18 15.67 9.94 -12.07
C PHE A 18 15.05 10.35 -13.41
N ALA A 19 13.71 10.27 -13.49
CA ALA A 19 12.97 10.79 -14.63
C ALA A 19 12.91 12.32 -14.60
N ASN A 20 13.06 12.96 -15.76
CA ASN A 20 13.01 14.43 -15.86
C ASN A 20 11.66 14.99 -15.36
N GLU A 21 10.55 14.30 -15.65
CA GLU A 21 9.22 14.70 -15.21
C GLU A 21 9.07 14.66 -13.69
N GLU A 22 9.86 13.82 -13.01
CA GLU A 22 9.88 13.77 -11.55
C GLU A 22 10.66 14.93 -10.97
N LEU A 23 11.83 15.24 -11.53
CA LEU A 23 12.63 16.39 -11.11
C LEU A 23 11.86 17.71 -11.29
N LEU A 24 11.14 17.86 -12.40
CA LEU A 24 10.31 19.03 -12.68
C LEU A 24 9.15 19.21 -11.68
N LYS A 25 8.64 18.10 -11.10
CA LYS A 25 7.60 18.15 -10.06
C LYS A 25 8.15 18.53 -8.69
N ASP A 26 9.46 18.45 -8.49
CA ASP A 26 10.10 18.65 -7.19
C ASP A 26 11.40 19.46 -7.29
N LEU A 27 11.27 20.71 -7.74
CA LEU A 27 12.40 21.63 -7.90
C LEU A 27 13.15 21.94 -6.59
N TRP A 28 12.54 21.65 -5.44
CA TRP A 28 13.20 21.80 -4.14
C TRP A 28 14.40 20.86 -3.96
N ILE A 29 14.48 19.79 -4.74
CA ILE A 29 15.61 18.86 -4.71
C ILE A 29 16.95 19.54 -5.05
N PHE A 30 16.92 20.60 -5.87
CA PHE A 30 18.13 21.34 -6.27
C PHE A 30 18.71 22.25 -5.17
N ARG A 31 18.03 22.35 -4.02
CA ARG A 31 18.56 23.07 -2.85
C ARG A 31 19.57 22.26 -2.04
N TYR A 32 19.64 20.96 -2.26
CA TYR A 32 20.55 20.07 -1.55
C TYR A 32 21.90 20.00 -2.28
N SER A 33 22.98 19.80 -1.52
CA SER A 33 24.31 19.63 -2.11
C SER A 33 24.41 18.29 -2.85
N ALA A 34 25.30 18.24 -3.84
CA ALA A 34 25.59 17.02 -4.58
C ALA A 34 26.02 15.88 -3.63
N ASP A 35 26.86 16.17 -2.64
CA ASP A 35 27.31 15.20 -1.64
C ASP A 35 26.15 14.61 -0.82
N PHE A 36 25.19 15.45 -0.41
CA PHE A 36 24.02 14.99 0.33
C PHE A 36 23.14 14.07 -0.51
N ILE A 37 22.89 14.47 -1.76
CA ILE A 37 22.08 13.67 -2.71
C ILE A 37 22.79 12.34 -2.98
N LEU A 38 24.09 12.36 -3.24
CA LEU A 38 24.90 11.17 -3.48
C LEU A 38 24.84 10.20 -2.29
N ALA A 39 25.11 10.68 -1.07
CA ALA A 39 25.06 9.87 0.13
C ALA A 39 23.67 9.23 0.35
N ARG A 40 22.59 10.00 0.12
CA ARG A 40 21.22 9.47 0.19
C ARG A 40 20.96 8.41 -0.86
N CYS A 41 21.33 8.65 -2.12
CA CYS A 41 21.12 7.69 -3.19
C CYS A 41 21.92 6.40 -3.00
N GLU A 42 23.17 6.49 -2.56
CA GLU A 42 24.00 5.33 -2.23
C GLU A 42 23.41 4.52 -1.09
N MET A 43 22.92 5.19 -0.03
CA MET A 43 22.24 4.52 1.07
C MET A 43 21.02 3.75 0.56
N ILE A 44 20.22 4.30 -0.35
CA ILE A 44 19.04 3.64 -0.91
C ILE A 44 19.44 2.44 -1.80
N ARG A 45 20.48 2.60 -2.64
CA ARG A 45 21.00 1.53 -3.50
C ARG A 45 21.48 0.32 -2.71
N LYS A 46 22.06 0.51 -1.51
CA LYS A 46 22.47 -0.61 -0.62
C LYS A 46 21.31 -1.57 -0.30
N TYR A 47 20.08 -1.07 -0.29
CA TYR A 47 18.88 -1.87 -0.04
C TYR A 47 18.24 -2.44 -1.32
N LYS A 48 18.93 -2.37 -2.46
CA LYS A 48 18.45 -2.86 -3.78
C LYS A 48 17.12 -2.23 -4.23
N ILE A 49 16.82 -1.01 -3.76
CA ILE A 49 15.68 -0.24 -4.25
C ILE A 49 16.10 0.41 -5.57
N VAL A 50 15.48 -0.01 -6.67
CA VAL A 50 15.85 0.41 -8.03
C VAL A 50 15.27 1.79 -8.37
N ASN A 51 14.04 2.07 -7.92
CA ASN A 51 13.34 3.29 -8.29
C ASN A 51 13.44 4.34 -7.17
N ILE A 52 14.48 5.16 -7.23
CA ILE A 52 14.72 6.25 -6.28
C ILE A 52 13.84 7.44 -6.66
N ARG A 53 13.12 7.98 -5.68
CA ARG A 53 12.22 9.13 -5.87
C ARG A 53 12.74 10.39 -5.18
N THR A 54 12.39 11.58 -5.67
CA THR A 54 12.90 12.86 -5.11
C THR A 54 12.54 13.04 -3.64
N TRP A 55 11.32 12.63 -3.24
CA TRP A 55 10.89 12.67 -1.85
C TRP A 55 11.76 11.80 -0.93
N MET A 56 12.35 10.70 -1.43
CA MET A 56 13.23 9.83 -0.64
C MET A 56 14.51 10.55 -0.24
N ILE A 57 14.98 11.46 -1.09
CA ILE A 57 16.19 12.25 -0.82
C ILE A 57 15.89 13.34 0.21
N ARG A 58 14.73 14.00 0.09
CA ARG A 58 14.38 15.14 0.95
C ARG A 58 13.84 14.77 2.32
N CYS A 59 13.24 13.59 2.46
CA CYS A 59 12.57 13.23 3.70
C CYS A 59 13.57 12.98 4.84
N PRO A 60 13.13 13.13 6.10
CA PRO A 60 13.94 12.76 7.26
C PRO A 60 14.39 11.30 7.19
N GLU A 61 15.58 11.02 7.70
CA GLU A 61 16.16 9.67 7.66
C GLU A 61 15.24 8.59 8.21
N GLU A 62 14.58 8.88 9.33
CA GLU A 62 13.65 7.95 9.95
C GLU A 62 12.47 7.58 9.03
N THR A 63 12.02 8.52 8.20
CA THR A 63 10.94 8.30 7.22
C THR A 63 11.44 7.39 6.10
N LEU A 64 12.65 7.65 5.61
CA LEU A 64 13.29 6.81 4.60
C LEU A 64 13.53 5.38 5.11
N LEU A 65 14.08 5.21 6.31
CA LEU A 65 14.30 3.90 6.92
C LEU A 65 12.98 3.15 7.18
N LYS A 66 11.91 3.85 7.56
CA LYS A 66 10.56 3.26 7.68
C LYS A 66 10.05 2.79 6.30
N HIS A 67 10.31 3.53 5.23
CA HIS A 67 9.96 3.11 3.88
C HIS A 67 10.76 1.88 3.42
N ILE A 68 12.09 1.94 3.55
CA ILE A 68 12.99 0.83 3.19
C ILE A 68 12.57 -0.46 3.89
N ARG A 69 12.32 -0.43 5.20
CA ARG A 69 11.85 -1.60 5.96
C ARG A 69 10.57 -2.20 5.37
N ARG A 70 9.59 -1.36 5.02
CA ARG A 70 8.32 -1.83 4.42
C ARG A 70 8.53 -2.44 3.04
N GLU A 71 9.41 -1.87 2.22
CA GLU A 71 9.73 -2.44 0.90
C GLU A 71 10.42 -3.79 1.03
N MET A 72 11.36 -3.92 1.96
CA MET A 72 12.03 -5.18 2.26
C MET A 72 11.04 -6.24 2.77
N GLU A 73 10.16 -5.89 3.71
CA GLU A 73 9.11 -6.78 4.20
C GLU A 73 8.13 -7.20 3.09
N ASN A 74 7.71 -6.26 2.22
CA ASN A 74 6.86 -6.59 1.08
C ASN A 74 7.56 -7.57 0.14
N LYS A 75 8.86 -7.36 -0.14
CA LYS A 75 9.66 -8.23 -1.01
C LYS A 75 9.86 -9.61 -0.40
N ASP A 76 10.13 -9.69 0.90
CA ASP A 76 10.29 -10.96 1.63
C ASP A 76 9.00 -11.79 1.59
N ILE A 77 7.85 -11.15 1.81
CA ILE A 77 6.54 -11.83 1.77
C ILE A 77 6.16 -12.26 0.35
N LEU A 78 6.47 -11.43 -0.65
CA LEU A 78 6.14 -11.69 -2.05
C LEU A 78 7.07 -12.74 -2.66
N GLY A 79 8.34 -12.74 -2.28
CA GLY A 79 9.36 -13.61 -2.87
C GLY A 79 9.47 -13.40 -4.39
N GLU A 80 9.49 -14.51 -5.11
CA GLU A 80 9.49 -14.54 -6.59
C GLU A 80 8.07 -14.56 -7.19
N TYR A 81 7.03 -14.57 -6.35
CA TYR A 81 5.66 -14.58 -6.83
C TYR A 81 5.26 -13.22 -7.40
N SER A 82 4.43 -13.23 -8.44
CA SER A 82 3.65 -12.07 -8.83
C SER A 82 2.54 -11.80 -7.79
N VAL A 83 2.01 -10.57 -7.77
CA VAL A 83 0.86 -10.21 -6.93
C VAL A 83 -0.35 -11.12 -7.20
N THR A 84 -0.52 -11.52 -8.46
CA THR A 84 -1.56 -12.45 -8.88
C THR A 84 -1.39 -13.82 -8.24
N GLU A 85 -0.21 -14.43 -8.35
CA GLU A 85 0.09 -15.73 -7.75
C GLU A 85 -0.01 -15.66 -6.23
N TYR A 86 0.50 -14.58 -5.63
CA TYR A 86 0.35 -14.34 -4.20
C TYR A 86 -1.11 -14.34 -3.76
N LEU A 87 -1.98 -13.59 -4.44
CA LEU A 87 -3.42 -13.56 -4.12
C LEU A 87 -4.10 -14.89 -4.40
N SER A 88 -3.73 -15.57 -5.48
CA SER A 88 -4.24 -16.91 -5.85
C SER A 88 -3.98 -17.90 -4.72
N ASN A 89 -2.73 -17.98 -4.27
CA ASN A 89 -2.30 -18.88 -3.21
C ASN A 89 -2.91 -18.48 -1.87
N LYS A 90 -2.87 -17.19 -1.52
CA LYS A 90 -3.31 -16.70 -0.20
C LYS A 90 -4.83 -16.77 -0.01
N LEU A 91 -5.60 -16.68 -1.09
CA LEU A 91 -7.06 -16.81 -1.07
C LEU A 91 -7.52 -18.21 -1.51
N GLU A 92 -6.62 -19.16 -1.75
CA GLU A 92 -6.95 -20.51 -2.20
C GLU A 92 -7.92 -20.50 -3.39
N CYS A 93 -7.65 -19.62 -4.36
CA CYS A 93 -8.47 -19.46 -5.56
C CYS A 93 -7.62 -19.70 -6.81
N SER A 94 -8.26 -19.86 -7.97
CA SER A 94 -7.52 -20.00 -9.23
C SER A 94 -6.92 -18.67 -9.65
N GLU A 95 -5.82 -18.73 -10.41
CA GLU A 95 -5.18 -17.51 -10.94
C GLU A 95 -6.15 -16.66 -11.77
N ASN A 96 -7.09 -17.28 -12.48
CA ASN A 96 -8.09 -16.55 -13.26
C ASN A 96 -9.00 -15.70 -12.35
N VAL A 97 -9.35 -16.22 -11.17
CA VAL A 97 -10.08 -15.45 -10.16
C VAL A 97 -9.20 -14.32 -9.65
N ALA A 98 -7.94 -14.57 -9.29
CA ALA A 98 -7.01 -13.53 -8.83
C ALA A 98 -6.81 -12.42 -9.87
N LYS A 99 -6.60 -12.79 -11.15
CA LYS A 99 -6.52 -11.86 -12.30
C LYS A 99 -7.80 -11.03 -12.42
N TYR A 100 -8.97 -11.66 -12.25
CA TYR A 100 -10.24 -10.94 -12.23
C TYR A 100 -10.34 -9.95 -11.05
N LEU A 101 -9.89 -10.31 -9.86
CA LEU A 101 -9.87 -9.40 -8.70
C LEU A 101 -9.01 -8.16 -8.96
N ILE A 102 -7.81 -8.35 -9.51
CA ILE A 102 -6.89 -7.26 -9.87
C ILE A 102 -7.49 -6.40 -10.98
N ARG A 103 -8.10 -6.99 -12.02
CA ARG A 103 -8.78 -6.23 -13.08
C ARG A 103 -9.93 -5.39 -12.54
N LYS A 104 -10.71 -5.93 -11.60
CA LYS A 104 -11.82 -5.21 -10.93
C LYS A 104 -11.32 -4.11 -9.99
N HIS A 105 -10.15 -4.30 -9.38
CA HIS A 105 -9.54 -3.38 -8.43
C HIS A 105 -8.03 -3.21 -8.71
N PRO A 106 -7.65 -2.39 -9.72
CA PRO A 106 -6.25 -2.25 -10.12
C PRO A 106 -5.31 -1.78 -9.00
N GLN A 107 -5.84 -1.12 -7.97
CA GLN A 107 -5.05 -0.73 -6.79
C GLN A 107 -4.46 -1.92 -6.03
N LEU A 108 -4.96 -3.15 -6.23
CA LEU A 108 -4.37 -4.35 -5.64
C LEU A 108 -2.96 -4.63 -6.17
N GLN A 109 -2.67 -4.24 -7.42
CA GLN A 109 -1.36 -4.48 -8.05
C GLN A 109 -0.22 -3.74 -7.33
N THR A 110 -0.49 -2.57 -6.77
CA THR A 110 0.50 -1.70 -6.14
C THR A 110 0.33 -1.61 -4.62
N ARG A 111 -0.63 -2.33 -4.05
CA ARG A 111 -0.86 -2.34 -2.61
C ARG A 111 0.24 -3.12 -1.91
N SER A 112 0.68 -2.62 -0.76
CA SER A 112 1.60 -3.34 0.12
C SER A 112 1.12 -4.77 0.40
N ILE A 113 1.97 -5.72 0.07
CA ILE A 113 1.76 -7.15 0.28
C ILE A 113 1.61 -7.45 1.77
N LEU A 114 2.41 -6.81 2.63
CA LEU A 114 2.24 -6.91 4.08
C LEU A 114 0.82 -6.56 4.52
N LYS A 115 0.28 -5.42 4.06
CA LYS A 115 -1.08 -5.01 4.41
C LYS A 115 -2.15 -5.95 3.86
N LEU A 116 -1.93 -6.51 2.66
CA LEU A 116 -2.83 -7.54 2.10
C LEU A 116 -2.82 -8.79 2.99
N ARG A 117 -1.64 -9.31 3.34
CA ARG A 117 -1.46 -10.43 4.27
C ARG A 117 -2.22 -10.21 5.57
N GLU A 118 -1.94 -9.10 6.24
CA GLU A 118 -2.57 -8.75 7.52
C GLU A 118 -4.09 -8.61 7.44
N THR A 119 -4.61 -8.11 6.31
CA THR A 119 -6.05 -7.98 6.09
C THR A 119 -6.68 -9.35 5.88
N ILE A 120 -6.09 -10.20 5.04
CA ILE A 120 -6.61 -11.53 4.76
C ILE A 120 -6.57 -12.42 6.00
N ASP A 121 -5.45 -12.45 6.72
CA ASP A 121 -5.30 -13.22 7.97
C ASP A 121 -6.28 -12.76 9.03
N PHE A 122 -6.49 -11.45 9.14
CA PHE A 122 -7.49 -10.89 10.05
C PHE A 122 -8.91 -11.34 9.68
N LEU A 123 -9.26 -11.37 8.39
CA LEU A 123 -10.57 -11.82 7.94
C LEU A 123 -10.78 -13.32 8.20
N TYR A 124 -9.79 -14.16 7.90
CA TYR A 124 -9.84 -15.60 8.22
C TYR A 124 -10.02 -15.85 9.71
N LYS A 125 -9.29 -15.12 10.56
CA LYS A 125 -9.44 -15.21 12.02
C LYS A 125 -10.85 -14.87 12.52
N HIS A 126 -11.60 -14.07 11.77
CA HIS A 126 -13.00 -13.70 12.08
C HIS A 126 -14.02 -14.59 11.37
N GLY A 127 -13.60 -15.74 10.82
CA GLY A 127 -14.50 -16.72 10.21
C GLY A 127 -14.93 -16.41 8.78
N PHE A 128 -14.37 -15.38 8.15
CA PHE A 128 -14.59 -15.16 6.71
C PHE A 128 -13.81 -16.18 5.91
N THR A 129 -14.38 -16.64 4.80
CA THR A 129 -13.75 -17.61 3.89
C THR A 129 -13.21 -16.91 2.65
N SER A 130 -12.41 -17.63 1.87
CA SER A 130 -11.94 -17.17 0.54
C SER A 130 -13.11 -16.74 -0.34
N THR A 131 -14.20 -17.52 -0.36
CA THR A 131 -15.40 -17.21 -1.15
C THR A 131 -16.06 -15.90 -0.74
N HIS A 132 -16.13 -15.59 0.57
CA HIS A 132 -16.61 -14.30 1.06
C HIS A 132 -15.72 -13.15 0.58
N ILE A 133 -14.39 -13.30 0.73
CA ILE A 133 -13.41 -12.27 0.36
C ILE A 133 -13.41 -12.02 -1.14
N CYS A 134 -13.39 -13.07 -1.97
CA CYS A 134 -13.42 -12.95 -3.43
C CYS A 134 -14.70 -12.29 -3.94
N ARG A 135 -15.86 -12.61 -3.33
CA ARG A 135 -17.14 -11.96 -3.67
C ARG A 135 -17.13 -10.46 -3.33
N VAL A 136 -16.55 -10.10 -2.18
CA VAL A 136 -16.45 -8.71 -1.71
C VAL A 136 -14.99 -8.22 -1.74
N SER A 137 -14.34 -8.40 -2.89
CA SER A 137 -12.90 -8.13 -3.09
C SER A 137 -12.45 -6.72 -2.72
N LYS A 138 -13.37 -5.75 -2.73
CA LYS A 138 -13.13 -4.38 -2.27
C LYS A 138 -12.63 -4.33 -0.82
N ILE A 139 -12.95 -5.31 0.03
CA ILE A 139 -12.45 -5.36 1.41
C ILE A 139 -10.93 -5.36 1.50
N LEU A 140 -10.26 -5.95 0.50
CA LEU A 140 -8.81 -5.96 0.37
C LEU A 140 -8.23 -4.57 0.08
N LEU A 141 -9.06 -3.55 -0.17
CA LEU A 141 -8.67 -2.15 -0.29
C LEU A 141 -8.83 -1.36 1.02
N HIS A 142 -9.57 -1.87 1.99
CA HIS A 142 -9.76 -1.20 3.29
C HIS A 142 -8.58 -1.48 4.23
N SER A 143 -8.37 -0.60 5.22
CA SER A 143 -7.35 -0.83 6.24
C SER A 143 -7.87 -1.82 7.29
N LYS A 144 -6.99 -2.69 7.81
CA LYS A 144 -7.31 -3.59 8.94
C LYS A 144 -7.94 -2.82 10.11
N LYS A 145 -7.39 -1.65 10.46
CA LYS A 145 -7.89 -0.78 11.54
C LYS A 145 -9.36 -0.39 11.32
N THR A 146 -9.72 0.02 10.10
CA THR A 146 -11.10 0.39 9.78
C THR A 146 -12.03 -0.81 9.86
N THR A 147 -11.62 -1.94 9.27
CA THR A 147 -12.39 -3.18 9.28
C THR A 147 -12.63 -3.67 10.71
N GLU A 148 -11.59 -3.68 11.54
CA GLU A 148 -11.67 -4.06 12.95
C GLU A 148 -12.59 -3.15 13.76
N LYS A 149 -12.47 -1.82 13.60
CA LYS A 149 -13.37 -0.86 14.26
C LYS A 149 -14.84 -1.16 13.94
N ARG A 150 -15.15 -1.45 12.68
CA ARG A 150 -16.51 -1.72 12.22
C ARG A 150 -17.05 -3.06 12.72
N ILE A 151 -16.23 -4.12 12.70
CA ILE A 151 -16.62 -5.42 13.27
C ILE A 151 -16.93 -5.27 14.77
N LYS A 152 -16.05 -4.61 15.55
CA LYS A 152 -16.28 -4.38 16.98
C LYS A 152 -17.56 -3.59 17.23
N SER A 153 -17.77 -2.51 16.48
CA SER A 153 -18.99 -1.69 16.57
C SER A 153 -20.26 -2.50 16.32
N LEU A 154 -20.28 -3.36 15.30
CA LEU A 154 -21.43 -4.23 15.00
C LEU A 154 -21.63 -5.32 16.08
N ALA A 155 -20.53 -5.88 16.61
CA ALA A 155 -20.60 -6.86 17.69
C ALA A 155 -21.20 -6.26 18.98
N THR A 156 -20.83 -5.02 19.35
CA THR A 156 -21.44 -4.31 20.49
C THR A 156 -22.94 -4.09 20.31
N LEU A 157 -23.41 -3.97 19.06
CA LEU A 157 -24.83 -3.87 18.74
C LEU A 157 -25.53 -5.24 18.69
N GLY A 158 -24.85 -6.34 19.01
CA GLY A 158 -25.43 -7.68 19.03
C GLY A 158 -25.62 -8.31 17.63
N VAL A 159 -25.00 -7.74 16.59
CA VAL A 159 -25.04 -8.32 15.24
C VAL A 159 -24.16 -9.57 15.21
N LYS A 160 -24.79 -10.75 15.07
CA LYS A 160 -24.09 -12.04 15.09
C LYS A 160 -23.34 -12.34 13.79
N SER A 161 -23.88 -11.96 12.64
CA SER A 161 -23.28 -12.20 11.31
C SER A 161 -22.97 -10.90 10.60
N VAL A 162 -21.68 -10.57 10.52
CA VAL A 162 -21.21 -9.35 9.85
C VAL A 162 -21.02 -9.61 8.37
N SER A 163 -21.71 -8.87 7.51
CA SER A 163 -21.46 -8.91 6.06
C SER A 163 -20.25 -8.06 5.68
N LEU A 164 -19.30 -8.64 4.92
CA LEU A 164 -18.16 -7.89 4.37
C LEU A 164 -18.60 -6.68 3.55
N TYR A 165 -19.75 -6.76 2.88
CA TYR A 165 -20.27 -5.65 2.09
C TYR A 165 -20.47 -4.38 2.93
N ILE A 166 -21.04 -4.51 4.13
CA ILE A 166 -21.23 -3.39 5.07
C ILE A 166 -19.89 -2.80 5.49
N LEU A 167 -18.87 -3.64 5.70
CA LEU A 167 -17.53 -3.20 6.08
C LEU A 167 -16.86 -2.35 4.98
N THR A 168 -17.27 -2.50 3.73
CA THR A 168 -16.72 -1.75 2.58
C THR A 168 -17.48 -0.48 2.18
N LYS A 169 -18.56 -0.15 2.90
CA LYS A 169 -19.36 1.07 2.65
C LYS A 169 -18.56 2.34 2.96
N SER A 170 -18.98 3.47 2.37
CA SER A 170 -18.44 4.78 2.77
C SER A 170 -18.72 5.05 4.25
N GLN A 171 -18.07 6.05 4.86
CA GLN A 171 -18.30 6.36 6.27
C GLN A 171 -19.77 6.75 6.52
N LYS A 172 -20.30 7.66 5.70
CA LYS A 172 -21.72 8.07 5.73
C LYS A 172 -22.68 6.88 5.62
N GLN A 173 -22.49 6.02 4.62
CA GLN A 173 -23.36 4.85 4.41
C GLN A 173 -23.26 3.81 5.53
N TYR A 174 -22.10 3.72 6.19
CA TYR A 174 -21.92 2.85 7.33
C TYR A 174 -22.65 3.40 8.56
N GLU A 175 -22.56 4.70 8.81
CA GLU A 175 -23.28 5.39 9.90
C GLU A 175 -24.79 5.27 9.72
N GLU A 176 -25.31 5.55 8.52
CA GLU A 176 -26.73 5.36 8.19
C GLU A 176 -27.20 3.92 8.46
N HIS A 177 -26.36 2.93 8.19
CA HIS A 177 -26.68 1.54 8.48
C HIS A 177 -26.75 1.27 10.00
N ILE A 178 -25.84 1.84 10.78
CA ILE A 178 -25.85 1.73 12.24
C ILE A 178 -27.08 2.42 12.83
N ASP A 179 -27.42 3.62 12.36
CA ASP A 179 -28.61 4.36 12.82
C ASP A 179 -29.90 3.59 12.53
N ASN A 180 -30.00 2.98 11.35
CA ASN A 180 -31.15 2.14 11.00
C ASN A 180 -31.24 0.89 11.88
N LEU A 181 -30.10 0.27 12.22
CA LEU A 181 -30.07 -0.86 13.16
C LEU A 181 -30.54 -0.44 14.57
N LEU A 182 -30.13 0.74 15.03
CA LEU A 182 -30.55 1.29 16.32
C LEU A 182 -32.05 1.62 16.35
N LYS A 183 -32.62 2.14 15.26
CA LYS A 183 -34.05 2.41 15.14
C LYS A 183 -34.92 1.15 15.03
N SER A 184 -34.34 0.05 14.54
CA SER A 184 -35.04 -1.23 14.35
C SER A 184 -35.06 -2.13 15.60
N LYS A 185 -34.43 -1.69 16.69
CA LYS A 185 -34.47 -2.35 18.01
C LYS A 185 -35.54 -1.73 18.88
#